data_AF-R7A0F7-F1
#
_entry.id   AF-R7A0F7-F1
#
_cell.length_a   1.000
_cell.length_b   1.000
_cell.length_c   1.000
_cell.angle_alpha   90.00
_cell.angle_beta   90.00
_cell.angle_gamma   90.00
#
_symmetry.space_group_name_H-M   'P 1'
#
loop_
_entity.id
_entity.type
_entity.pdbx_description
1 polymer ?
#
loop_
_entity_poly.entity_id
_entity_poly.type
_entity_poly.pdbx_seq_one_letter_code
_entity_poly.pdbx_strand_id
1 'polypeptide(L)'
;MNSNITTYIEELNIVYQTQQATEATYRGILQNLIKALLPKVTIIHEPKRSAYGVPDYKILKNDIAISFIETKNLNDKDLKGEKEKLHKEQFDRYKSALNTIVFTDYLTFHLYENGELTSSANIANIVNQTIVPTDDKKEEAVF
;
A
#
# COMPACT_ATOMS: atom_id res chain seq x y z
N MET A 1 -1.53 -0.81 -19.76
CA MET A 1 -1.06 -0.65 -18.37
C MET A 1 0.21 0.20 -18.39
N ASN A 2 0.47 1.04 -17.38
CA ASN A 2 1.69 1.85 -17.30
C ASN A 2 2.92 0.92 -17.20
N SER A 3 4.01 1.19 -17.95
CA SER A 3 5.23 0.37 -17.94
C SER A 3 5.77 0.16 -16.52
N ASN A 4 5.69 1.16 -15.64
CA ASN A 4 6.15 1.04 -14.25
C ASN A 4 5.29 0.06 -13.44
N ILE A 5 3.98 0.01 -13.69
CA ILE A 5 3.06 -0.90 -13.00
C ILE A 5 3.27 -2.34 -13.49
N THR A 6 3.50 -2.53 -14.79
CA THR A 6 3.83 -3.84 -15.35
C THR A 6 5.12 -4.39 -14.74
N THR A 7 6.20 -3.61 -14.74
CA THR A 7 7.47 -4.00 -14.10
C THR A 7 7.30 -4.28 -12.61
N TYR A 8 6.53 -3.45 -11.89
CA TYR A 8 6.22 -3.68 -10.48
C TYR A 8 5.55 -5.04 -10.24
N ILE A 9 4.53 -5.40 -11.04
CA ILE A 9 3.81 -6.67 -10.92
C ILE A 9 4.74 -7.86 -11.25
N GLU A 10 5.60 -7.71 -12.25
CA GLU A 10 6.60 -8.73 -12.61
C GLU A 10 7.60 -8.96 -11.46
N GLU A 11 8.14 -7.89 -10.87
CA GLU A 11 9.05 -7.97 -9.73
C GLU A 11 8.39 -8.61 -8.50
N LEU A 12 7.14 -8.21 -8.20
CA LEU A 12 6.35 -8.87 -7.15
C LEU A 12 6.21 -10.37 -7.41
N ASN A 13 5.86 -10.76 -8.63
CA ASN A 13 5.67 -12.16 -8.99
C ASN A 13 6.97 -12.95 -8.85
N ILE A 14 8.10 -12.43 -9.32
CA ILE A 14 9.41 -13.08 -9.20
C ILE A 14 9.72 -13.42 -7.74
N VAL A 15 9.54 -12.45 -6.84
CA VAL A 15 9.77 -12.66 -5.40
C VAL A 15 8.73 -13.60 -4.81
N TYR A 16 7.46 -13.47 -5.19
CA TYR A 16 6.38 -14.33 -4.72
C TYR A 16 6.62 -15.81 -5.07
N GLN A 17 7.09 -16.11 -6.28
CA GLN A 17 7.40 -17.48 -6.70
C GLN A 17 8.46 -18.17 -5.82
N THR A 18 9.31 -17.41 -5.13
CA THR A 18 10.32 -18.00 -4.23
C THR A 18 9.70 -18.66 -2.98
N GLN A 19 8.48 -18.25 -2.59
CA GLN A 19 7.79 -18.67 -1.36
C GLN A 19 8.60 -18.44 -0.07
N GLN A 20 9.61 -17.56 -0.10
CA GLN A 20 10.49 -17.23 1.03
C GLN A 20 10.31 -15.79 1.53
N ALA A 21 9.46 -15.01 0.87
CA ALA A 21 9.26 -13.61 1.15
C ALA A 21 8.34 -13.39 2.35
N THR A 22 8.71 -12.44 3.19
CA THR A 22 7.83 -11.85 4.22
C THR A 22 7.21 -10.55 3.71
N GLU A 23 6.25 -10.00 4.45
CA GLU A 23 5.68 -8.68 4.16
C GLU A 23 6.76 -7.62 3.85
N ALA A 24 7.80 -7.55 4.69
CA ALA A 24 8.86 -6.56 4.53
C ALA A 24 9.70 -6.73 3.25
N THR A 25 9.69 -7.92 2.63
CA THR A 25 10.46 -8.20 1.41
C THR A 25 9.93 -7.38 0.22
N TYR A 26 8.62 -7.17 0.14
CA TYR A 26 7.98 -6.45 -0.97
C TYR A 26 8.09 -4.92 -0.86
N ARG A 27 8.50 -4.41 0.31
CA ARG A 27 8.63 -2.98 0.57
C ARG A 27 9.62 -2.28 -0.36
N GLY A 28 10.74 -2.94 -0.69
CA GLY A 28 11.70 -2.39 -1.66
C GLY A 28 11.10 -2.17 -3.05
N ILE A 29 10.29 -3.15 -3.51
CA ILE A 29 9.62 -3.13 -4.82
C ILE A 29 8.57 -2.00 -4.85
N LEU A 30 7.77 -1.85 -3.79
CA LEU A 30 6.80 -0.76 -3.66
C LEU A 30 7.49 0.62 -3.64
N GLN A 31 8.61 0.76 -2.93
CA GLN A 31 9.36 2.01 -2.91
C GLN A 31 9.82 2.43 -4.31
N ASN A 32 10.27 1.48 -5.14
CA ASN A 32 10.71 1.75 -6.51
C ASN A 32 9.54 2.24 -7.37
N LEU A 33 8.37 1.61 -7.26
CA LEU A 33 7.15 2.07 -7.93
C LEU A 33 6.79 3.51 -7.53
N ILE A 34 6.78 3.81 -6.23
CA ILE A 34 6.44 5.16 -5.74
C ILE A 34 7.44 6.19 -6.28
N LYS A 35 8.74 5.91 -6.26
CA LYS A 35 9.76 6.81 -6.82
C LYS A 35 9.57 7.04 -8.32
N ALA A 36 9.19 6.00 -9.06
CA ALA A 36 8.96 6.09 -10.49
C ALA A 36 7.69 6.91 -10.83
N LEU A 37 6.62 6.78 -10.04
CA LEU A 37 5.37 7.52 -10.23
C LEU A 37 5.44 8.95 -9.70
N LEU A 38 6.17 9.18 -8.61
CA LEU A 38 6.25 10.44 -7.88
C LEU A 38 7.71 10.88 -7.71
N PRO A 39 8.42 11.29 -8.78
CA PRO A 39 9.86 11.55 -8.74
C PRO A 39 10.31 12.73 -7.85
N LYS A 40 9.36 13.52 -7.33
CA LYS A 40 9.62 14.72 -6.50
C LYS A 40 9.29 14.51 -5.02
N VAL A 41 9.01 13.28 -4.59
CA VAL A 41 8.73 12.98 -3.18
C VAL A 41 9.93 12.31 -2.52
N THR A 42 10.11 12.58 -1.23
CA THR A 42 11.05 11.84 -0.37
C THR A 42 10.27 10.76 0.36
N ILE A 43 10.79 9.54 0.35
CA ILE A 43 10.20 8.39 1.03
C ILE A 43 11.07 8.07 2.25
N ILE A 44 10.46 8.05 3.43
CA ILE A 44 11.10 7.61 4.67
C ILE A 44 10.47 6.28 5.07
N HIS A 45 11.30 5.23 5.09
CA HIS A 45 10.94 3.94 5.65
C HIS A 45 11.05 3.96 7.18
N GLU A 46 10.10 3.31 7.85
CA GLU A 46 10.10 3.15 9.31
C GLU A 46 10.40 4.49 10.03
N PRO A 47 9.58 5.53 9.80
CA PRO A 47 9.77 6.83 10.40
C PRO A 47 9.82 6.71 11.93
N LYS A 48 10.42 7.71 12.59
CA LYS A 48 10.47 7.77 14.05
C LYS A 48 9.06 7.60 14.64
N ARG A 49 8.97 6.77 15.69
CA ARG A 49 7.72 6.49 16.39
C ARG A 49 7.01 7.77 16.83
N SER A 50 5.72 7.83 16.51
CA SER A 50 4.80 8.89 16.90
C SER A 50 3.73 8.35 17.86
N ALA A 51 2.89 9.22 18.41
CA ALA A 51 1.82 8.82 19.33
C ALA A 51 0.82 7.84 18.68
N TYR A 52 0.59 7.98 17.36
CA TYR A 52 -0.26 7.09 16.58
C TYR A 52 0.44 5.79 16.15
N GLY A 53 1.74 5.61 16.41
CA GLY A 53 2.51 4.42 16.01
C GLY A 53 3.60 4.72 14.99
N VAL A 54 3.95 3.70 14.20
CA VAL A 54 4.98 3.75 13.15
C VAL A 54 4.37 3.18 11.86
N PRO A 55 3.87 4.02 10.95
CA PRO A 55 3.50 3.58 9.61
C PRO A 55 4.73 3.06 8.85
N ASP A 56 4.57 2.14 7.90
CA ASP A 56 5.72 1.59 7.15
C ASP A 56 6.47 2.64 6.31
N TYR A 57 5.71 3.59 5.74
CA TYR A 57 6.25 4.71 4.97
C TYR A 57 5.67 6.05 5.39
N LYS A 58 6.53 7.06 5.34
CA LYS A 58 6.15 8.48 5.33
C LYS A 58 6.59 9.12 4.03
N ILE A 59 5.66 9.75 3.32
CA ILE A 59 5.89 10.42 2.05
C ILE A 59 5.93 11.93 2.27
N LEU A 60 7.04 12.56 1.90
CA LEU A 60 7.25 13.99 2.02
C LEU A 60 7.30 14.65 0.64
N LYS A 61 6.76 15.86 0.53
CA LYS A 61 6.99 16.76 -0.61
C LYS A 61 7.40 18.12 -0.07
N ASN A 62 8.60 18.57 -0.44
CA ASN A 62 9.20 19.80 0.11
C ASN A 62 9.17 19.82 1.66
N ASP A 63 9.63 18.72 2.28
CA ASP A 63 9.67 18.50 3.74
C ASP A 63 8.31 18.45 4.48
N ILE A 64 7.20 18.61 3.75
CA ILE A 64 5.84 18.48 4.29
C ILE A 64 5.37 17.04 4.09
N ALA A 65 4.85 16.42 5.15
CA ALA A 65 4.23 15.09 5.05
C ALA A 65 2.90 15.19 4.31
N ILE A 66 2.81 14.51 3.16
CA ILE A 66 1.62 14.53 2.30
C ILE A 66 0.83 13.24 2.35
N SER A 67 1.46 12.12 2.72
CA SER A 67 0.78 10.83 2.85
C SER A 67 1.65 9.85 3.65
N PHE A 68 1.01 8.79 4.14
CA PHE A 68 1.63 7.65 4.78
C PHE A 68 1.18 6.37 4.09
N ILE A 69 1.95 5.29 4.23
CA ILE A 69 1.56 3.98 3.70
C ILE A 69 1.79 2.94 4.78
N GLU A 70 0.79 2.08 4.98
CA GLU A 70 0.86 0.90 5.83
C GLU A 70 0.66 -0.33 4.94
N THR A 71 1.59 -1.27 5.01
CA THR A 71 1.60 -2.49 4.21
C THR A 71 1.07 -3.67 5.01
N LYS A 72 0.58 -4.69 4.29
CA LYS A 72 0.17 -6.00 4.82
C LYS A 72 0.71 -7.10 3.92
N ASN A 73 0.63 -8.34 4.40
CA ASN A 73 0.97 -9.51 3.60
C ASN A 73 0.20 -9.51 2.27
N LEU A 74 0.83 -9.99 1.19
CA LEU A 74 0.15 -10.19 -0.09
C LEU A 74 -1.18 -10.93 0.11
N ASN A 75 -2.24 -10.45 -0.54
CA ASN A 75 -3.58 -11.02 -0.50
C ASN A 75 -4.22 -11.00 0.90
N ASP A 76 -3.86 -10.02 1.74
CA ASP A 76 -4.54 -9.77 3.01
C ASP A 76 -6.00 -9.38 2.75
N LYS A 77 -6.92 -10.04 3.45
CA LYS A 77 -8.37 -9.90 3.25
C LYS A 77 -8.99 -8.77 4.06
N ASP A 78 -8.22 -8.03 4.85
CA ASP A 78 -8.71 -7.00 5.76
C ASP A 78 -7.98 -5.66 5.59
N LEU A 79 -7.87 -5.19 4.34
CA LEU A 79 -7.29 -3.87 4.05
C LEU A 79 -8.18 -2.68 4.44
N LYS A 80 -9.42 -2.94 4.85
CA LYS A 80 -10.31 -1.91 5.44
C LYS A 80 -10.21 -1.86 6.97
N GLY A 81 -9.63 -2.88 7.61
CA GLY A 81 -9.51 -2.97 9.07
C GLY A 81 -10.85 -3.17 9.76
N GLU A 82 -11.74 -3.98 9.18
CA GLU A 82 -13.07 -4.24 9.71
C GLU A 82 -13.07 -5.35 10.76
N LYS A 83 -12.03 -6.20 10.80
CA LYS A 83 -11.95 -7.32 11.73
C LYS A 83 -11.22 -6.91 13.02
N GLU A 84 -11.96 -6.94 14.13
CA GLU A 84 -11.45 -6.53 15.46
C GLU A 84 -10.16 -7.25 15.88
N LYS A 85 -10.02 -8.53 15.57
CA LYS A 85 -8.87 -9.35 15.96
C LYS A 85 -7.65 -9.23 15.03
N LEU A 86 -7.73 -8.40 13.99
CA LEU A 86 -6.65 -8.18 13.03
C LEU A 86 -6.19 -6.73 13.09
N HIS A 87 -6.58 -5.92 12.11
CA HIS A 87 -5.97 -4.62 11.86
C HIS A 87 -6.79 -3.44 12.41
N LYS A 88 -8.02 -3.68 12.89
CA LYS A 88 -8.98 -2.63 13.24
C LYS A 88 -8.41 -1.56 14.17
N GLU A 89 -7.86 -1.93 15.32
CA GLU A 89 -7.34 -0.95 16.28
C GLU A 89 -6.19 -0.11 15.69
N GLN A 90 -5.30 -0.75 14.93
CA GLN A 90 -4.20 -0.06 14.27
C GLN A 90 -4.72 0.91 13.20
N PHE A 91 -5.65 0.46 12.37
CA PHE A 91 -6.17 1.24 11.24
C PHE A 91 -7.02 2.40 11.73
N ASP A 92 -7.87 2.21 12.74
CA ASP A 92 -8.67 3.27 13.36
C ASP A 92 -7.77 4.36 13.96
N ARG A 93 -6.68 3.96 14.62
CA ARG A 93 -5.70 4.90 15.16
C ARG A 93 -5.00 5.70 14.06
N TYR A 94 -4.68 5.10 12.92
CA TYR A 94 -4.07 5.83 11.81
C TYR A 94 -5.08 6.73 11.09
N LYS A 95 -6.27 6.23 10.76
CA LYS A 95 -7.35 6.99 10.11
C LYS A 95 -7.77 8.22 10.92
N SER A 96 -7.74 8.14 12.25
CA SER A 96 -8.05 9.27 13.13
C SER A 96 -6.92 10.29 13.29
N ALA A 97 -5.65 9.87 13.12
CA ALA A 97 -4.49 10.71 13.39
C ALA A 97 -3.82 11.31 12.14
N LEU A 98 -4.07 10.72 10.96
CA LEU A 98 -3.38 11.07 9.72
C LEU A 98 -4.38 11.60 8.69
N ASN A 99 -4.06 12.75 8.08
CA ASN A 99 -4.90 13.34 7.05
C ASN A 99 -5.00 12.46 5.80
N THR A 100 -3.94 11.74 5.45
CA THR A 100 -3.89 10.89 4.26
C THR A 100 -3.06 9.64 4.55
N ILE A 101 -3.64 8.46 4.35
CA ILE A 101 -2.94 7.18 4.47
C ILE A 101 -3.42 6.19 3.41
N VAL A 102 -2.49 5.39 2.88
CA VAL A 102 -2.80 4.25 2.02
C VAL A 102 -2.58 2.94 2.77
N PHE A 103 -3.58 2.06 2.76
CA PHE A 103 -3.43 0.67 3.17
C PHE A 103 -3.27 -0.22 1.94
N THR A 104 -2.31 -1.14 1.96
CA THR A 104 -2.06 -2.01 0.80
C THR A 104 -1.51 -3.37 1.17
N ASP A 105 -1.92 -4.39 0.42
CA ASP A 105 -1.30 -5.70 0.37
C ASP A 105 -0.38 -5.85 -0.86
N TYR A 106 0.10 -4.74 -1.42
CA TYR A 106 0.87 -4.65 -2.67
C TYR A 106 0.07 -4.90 -3.97
N LEU A 107 -1.13 -5.47 -3.90
CA LEU A 107 -1.97 -5.75 -5.08
C LEU A 107 -3.18 -4.82 -5.15
N THR A 108 -3.68 -4.45 -3.97
CA THR A 108 -4.81 -3.55 -3.77
C THR A 108 -4.36 -2.38 -2.91
N PHE A 109 -4.84 -1.19 -3.25
CA PHE A 109 -4.54 0.06 -2.56
C PHE A 109 -5.86 0.69 -2.11
N HIS A 110 -5.93 1.10 -0.85
CA HIS A 110 -7.06 1.83 -0.29
C HIS A 110 -6.56 3.17 0.24
N LEU A 111 -6.95 4.25 -0.43
CA LEU A 111 -6.64 5.61 -0.03
C LEU A 111 -7.70 6.10 0.95
N TYR A 112 -7.24 6.49 2.13
CA TYR A 112 -8.04 7.19 3.11
C TYR A 112 -7.60 8.63 3.23
N GLU A 113 -8.57 9.54 3.20
CA GLU A 113 -8.37 10.96 3.47
C GLU A 113 -9.33 11.40 4.58
N ASN A 114 -8.79 12.07 5.61
CA ASN A 114 -9.52 12.48 6.81
C ASN A 114 -10.34 11.36 7.46
N GLY A 115 -9.81 10.13 7.39
CA GLY A 115 -10.42 8.93 7.96
C GLY A 115 -11.46 8.24 7.07
N GLU A 116 -11.78 8.79 5.91
CA GLU A 116 -12.76 8.24 4.96
C GLU A 116 -12.06 7.58 3.76
N LEU A 117 -12.60 6.45 3.27
CA LEU A 117 -12.08 5.78 2.07
C LEU A 117 -12.50 6.60 0.84
N THR A 118 -11.55 7.29 0.19
CA THR A 118 -11.84 8.15 -0.95
C THR A 118 -11.58 7.48 -2.30
N SER A 119 -10.64 6.53 -2.35
CA SER A 119 -10.34 5.80 -3.57
C SER A 119 -9.77 4.42 -3.29
N SER A 120 -9.97 3.50 -4.24
CA SER A 120 -9.31 2.22 -4.23
C SER A 120 -8.91 1.78 -5.63
N ALA A 121 -7.84 0.98 -5.70
CA ALA A 121 -7.38 0.38 -6.95
C ALA A 121 -6.86 -1.04 -6.67
N ASN A 122 -7.37 -2.03 -7.40
CA ASN A 122 -6.74 -3.34 -7.52
C ASN A 122 -5.95 -3.35 -8.84
N ILE A 123 -4.67 -3.73 -8.79
CA ILE A 123 -3.80 -3.73 -9.98
C ILE A 123 -3.38 -5.12 -10.41
N ALA A 124 -3.50 -6.11 -9.53
CA ALA A 124 -3.15 -7.49 -9.80
C ALA A 124 -3.90 -8.45 -8.86
N ASN A 125 -3.95 -9.72 -9.26
CA ASN A 125 -4.57 -10.81 -8.50
C ASN A 125 -3.65 -12.03 -8.49
N ILE A 126 -3.78 -12.87 -7.47
CA ILE A 126 -3.11 -14.18 -7.45
C ILE A 126 -4.03 -15.21 -8.11
N VAL A 127 -3.63 -15.72 -9.26
CA VAL A 127 -4.34 -16.77 -10.00
C VAL A 127 -3.39 -17.94 -10.20
N ASN A 128 -3.79 -19.14 -9.75
CA ASN A 128 -2.96 -20.35 -9.84
C ASN A 128 -1.53 -20.14 -9.33
N GLN A 129 -1.39 -19.53 -8.15
CA GLN A 129 -0.10 -19.20 -7.52
C GLN A 129 0.79 -18.26 -8.34
N THR A 130 0.22 -17.50 -9.27
CA THR A 130 0.94 -16.48 -10.05
C THR A 130 0.28 -15.13 -9.84
N ILE A 131 1.08 -14.08 -9.60
CA ILE A 131 0.56 -12.72 -9.59
C ILE A 131 0.38 -12.29 -11.05
N VAL A 132 -0.86 -12.02 -11.43
CA VAL A 132 -1.23 -11.57 -12.78
C VAL A 132 -1.87 -10.19 -12.70
N PRO A 133 -1.58 -9.30 -13.66
CA PRO A 133 -2.26 -8.01 -13.76
C PRO A 133 -3.78 -8.18 -13.84
N THR A 134 -4.52 -7.25 -13.25
CA THR A 134 -5.98 -7.21 -13.41
C THR A 134 -6.38 -6.29 -14.56
N ASP A 135 -7.43 -6.67 -15.28
CA ASP A 135 -8.12 -5.81 -16.25
C ASP A 135 -9.27 -5.01 -15.60
N ASP A 136 -9.57 -5.27 -14.31
CA ASP A 136 -10.64 -4.58 -13.58
C ASP A 136 -10.28 -3.10 -13.43
N LYS A 137 -10.77 -2.27 -14.35
CA LYS A 137 -10.81 -0.81 -14.24
C LYS A 137 -11.89 -0.37 -13.24
N LYS A 138 -11.93 -0.98 -12.07
CA LYS A 138 -12.80 -0.50 -11.00
C LYS A 138 -12.05 0.59 -10.23
N GLU A 139 -12.02 1.79 -10.81
CA GLU A 139 -12.00 3.00 -9.99
C GLU A 139 -13.35 3.03 -9.28
N GLU A 140 -13.44 2.40 -8.12
CA GLU A 140 -14.53 2.69 -7.18
C GLU A 140 -14.20 4.05 -6.56
N ALA A 141 -14.60 5.11 -7.25
CA ALA A 141 -14.79 6.40 -6.63
C ALA A 141 -15.98 6.25 -5.68
N VAL A 142 -15.70 6.06 -4.40
CA VAL A 142 -16.71 6.02 -3.35
C VAL A 142 -17.06 7.47 -3.05
N PHE A 143 -17.91 8.07 -3.89
CA PHE A 143 -18.58 9.34 -3.60
C PHE A 143 -20.02 9.06 -3.18
#